data_AF-R7D362-F1
#
_entry.id   AF-R7D362-F1
#
_cell.length_a   1.000
_cell.length_b   1.000
_cell.length_c   1.000
_cell.angle_alpha   90.00
_cell.angle_beta   90.00
_cell.angle_gamma   90.00
#
_symmetry.space_group_name_H-M   'P 1'
#
loop_
_entity.id
_entity.type
_entity.pdbx_description
1 polymer ?
#
loop_
_entity_poly.entity_id
_entity_poly.type
_entity_poly.pdbx_seq_one_letter_code
_entity_poly.pdbx_strand_id
1 'polypeptide(L)'
;MTLIITLLAAAIATIAWYVAGPNSQMKIGVLALMYWGAGLMWTVDGIASLLEGEAFIEIADHATMIDDALLGLVIVTTGLIAWALYLLLKDPKGMVRKSLAA
;
A
#
# COMPACT_ATOMS: atom_id res chain seq x y z
N MET A 1 9.75 0.80 11.10
CA MET A 1 9.67 1.81 10.00
C MET A 1 8.62 1.51 8.92
N THR A 2 8.22 0.24 8.76
CA THR A 2 7.18 -0.25 7.84
C THR A 2 5.84 0.50 7.93
N LEU A 3 5.34 0.74 9.15
CA LEU A 3 4.06 1.39 9.41
C LEU A 3 3.98 2.78 8.74
N ILE A 4 5.01 3.61 8.92
CA ILE A 4 5.05 4.97 8.38
C ILE A 4 5.02 4.95 6.85
N ILE A 5 5.84 4.11 6.23
CA ILE A 5 5.94 4.01 4.77
C ILE A 5 4.59 3.58 4.17
N THR A 6 3.93 2.61 4.79
CA THR A 6 2.67 2.05 4.28
C THR A 6 1.48 2.96 4.53
N LEU A 7 1.44 3.69 5.65
CA LEU A 7 0.44 4.74 5.88
C LEU A 7 0.61 5.91 4.91
N LEU A 8 1.85 6.31 4.59
CA LEU A 8 2.11 7.33 3.56
C LEU A 8 1.61 6.86 2.19
N ALA A 9 1.90 5.60 1.82
CA ALA A 9 1.39 5.02 0.58
C ALA A 9 -0.14 4.96 0.55
N ALA A 10 -0.78 4.60 1.67
CA ALA A 10 -2.24 4.59 1.82
C ALA A 10 -2.83 5.99 1.64
N ALA A 11 -2.26 7.00 2.30
CA ALA A 11 -2.69 8.39 2.19
C ALA A 11 -2.56 8.90 0.75
N ILE A 12 -1.43 8.67 0.09
CA ILE A 12 -1.21 9.05 -1.31
C ILE A 12 -2.22 8.34 -2.23
N ALA A 13 -2.45 7.04 -2.05
CA ALA A 13 -3.43 6.29 -2.83
C ALA A 13 -4.86 6.81 -2.61
N THR A 14 -5.22 7.18 -1.37
CA THR A 14 -6.52 7.80 -1.06
C THR A 14 -6.66 9.18 -1.71
N ILE A 15 -5.62 10.02 -1.65
CA ILE A 15 -5.62 11.33 -2.33
C ILE A 15 -5.75 11.14 -3.84
N ALA A 16 -5.00 10.22 -4.44
CA ALA A 16 -5.09 9.92 -5.86
C ALA A 16 -6.48 9.40 -6.24
N TRP A 17 -7.09 8.57 -5.40
CA TRP A 17 -8.48 8.12 -5.58
C TRP A 17 -9.48 9.30 -5.51
N TYR A 18 -9.31 10.20 -4.54
CA TYR A 18 -10.16 11.37 -4.36
C TYR A 18 -10.06 12.34 -5.56
N VAL A 19 -8.84 12.62 -6.04
CA VAL A 19 -8.57 13.51 -7.18
C VAL A 19 -9.07 12.91 -8.49
N ALA A 20 -9.01 11.59 -8.67
CA ALA A 20 -9.47 10.95 -9.91
C ALA A 20 -10.99 11.05 -10.12
N GLY A 21 -11.74 11.33 -9.05
CA GLY A 21 -13.18 11.58 -9.11
C GLY A 21 -14.05 10.33 -9.37
N PRO A 22 -15.38 10.48 -9.29
CA PRO A 22 -16.34 9.36 -9.34
C PRO A 22 -16.36 8.59 -10.67
N ASN A 23 -15.86 9.20 -11.76
CA ASN A 23 -15.79 8.56 -13.08
C ASN A 23 -14.49 7.76 -13.31
N SER A 24 -13.60 7.70 -12.32
CA SER A 24 -12.33 6.98 -12.45
C SER A 24 -12.52 5.46 -12.45
N GLN A 25 -12.43 4.89 -13.65
CA GLN A 25 -12.38 3.46 -13.92
C GLN A 25 -11.07 2.79 -13.40
N MET A 26 -10.12 3.57 -12.86
CA MET A 26 -8.78 3.09 -12.48
C MET A 26 -8.76 2.33 -11.14
N LYS A 27 -9.91 2.12 -10.49
CA LYS A 27 -10.05 1.28 -9.27
C LYS A 27 -8.98 1.56 -8.19
N ILE A 28 -8.56 2.82 -8.05
CA ILE A 28 -7.50 3.23 -7.11
C ILE A 28 -7.94 2.97 -5.65
N GLY A 29 -9.24 2.93 -5.39
CA GLY A 29 -9.78 2.56 -4.08
C GLY A 29 -9.34 1.16 -3.62
N VAL A 30 -9.13 0.21 -4.54
CA VAL A 30 -8.59 -1.11 -4.20
C VAL A 30 -7.15 -0.99 -3.70
N LEU A 31 -6.33 -0.18 -4.38
CA LEU A 31 -4.95 0.10 -3.97
C LEU A 31 -4.90 0.77 -2.59
N ALA A 32 -5.74 1.78 -2.37
CA ALA A 32 -5.85 2.45 -1.08
C ALA A 32 -6.23 1.47 0.04
N LEU A 33 -7.24 0.61 -0.18
CA LEU A 33 -7.66 -0.39 0.81
C LEU A 33 -6.56 -1.42 1.11
N MET A 34 -5.77 -1.84 0.12
CA MET A 34 -4.63 -2.75 0.35
C MET A 34 -3.61 -2.10 1.30
N TYR A 35 -3.25 -0.83 1.09
CA TYR A 35 -2.30 -0.15 1.95
C TYR A 35 -2.86 0.20 3.33
N TRP A 36 -4.14 0.58 3.42
CA TRP A 36 -4.79 0.76 4.72
C TRP A 36 -4.86 -0.54 5.51
N GLY A 37 -5.14 -1.68 4.85
CA GLY A 37 -5.11 -2.99 5.47
C GLY A 37 -3.72 -3.36 6.01
N ALA A 38 -2.66 -3.10 5.24
CA ALA A 38 -1.29 -3.29 5.69
C ALA A 38 -0.92 -2.36 6.86
N GLY A 39 -1.30 -1.08 6.80
CA GLY A 39 -1.11 -0.13 7.90
C GLY A 39 -1.84 -0.55 9.17
N LEU A 40 -3.06 -1.07 9.05
CA LEU A 40 -3.82 -1.61 10.20
C LEU A 40 -3.11 -2.83 10.82
N MET A 41 -2.57 -3.75 10.02
CA MET A 41 -1.79 -4.89 10.53
C MET A 41 -0.63 -4.41 11.42
N TRP A 42 0.24 -3.54 10.92
CA TRP A 42 1.36 -3.03 11.74
C TRP A 42 0.91 -2.12 12.90
N THR A 43 -0.27 -1.50 12.80
CA THR A 43 -0.84 -0.78 13.95
C THR A 43 -1.19 -1.74 15.07
N VAL A 44 -1.76 -2.90 14.74
CA VAL A 44 -2.06 -3.96 15.73
C VAL A 44 -0.76 -4.49 16.35
N ASP A 45 0.28 -4.71 15.56
CA ASP A 45 1.60 -5.12 16.07
C ASP A 45 2.17 -4.09 17.07
N GLY A 46 2.06 -2.80 16.76
CA GLY A 46 2.48 -1.73 17.67
C GLY A 46 1.64 -1.67 18.96
N ILE A 47 0.34 -1.94 18.88
CA ILE A 47 -0.52 -2.03 20.08
C ILE A 47 -0.12 -3.24 20.94
N ALA A 48 0.19 -4.39 20.32
CA ALA A 48 0.68 -5.56 21.05
C ALA A 48 1.99 -5.25 21.78
N SER A 49 2.92 -4.56 21.12
CA SER A 49 4.20 -4.12 21.71
C SER A 49 3.99 -3.22 22.92
N LEU A 50 3.04 -2.27 22.85
CA LEU A 50 2.66 -1.42 23.99
C LEU A 50 2.12 -2.22 25.18
N LEU A 51 1.34 -3.29 24.93
CA LEU A 51 0.80 -4.14 25.99
C LEU A 51 1.89 -4.97 26.68
N GLU A 52 2.99 -5.25 25.96
CA GLU A 52 4.18 -5.94 26.48
C GLU A 52 5.14 -5.00 27.22
N GLY A 53 4.87 -3.68 27.19
CA GLY A 53 5.66 -2.66 27.89
C GLY A 53 6.73 -2.01 27.01
N GLU A 54 6.76 -2.32 25.72
CA GLU A 54 7.65 -1.72 24.72
C GLU A 54 7.06 -0.43 24.13
N ALA A 55 7.84 0.28 23.33
CA ALA A 55 7.35 1.47 22.65
C ALA A 55 6.53 1.10 21.39
N PHE A 56 5.47 1.88 21.10
CA PHE A 56 4.68 1.70 19.87
C PHE A 56 5.51 1.82 18.59
N ILE A 57 6.50 2.73 18.62
CA ILE A 57 7.54 2.84 17.60
C ILE A 57 8.87 2.73 18.32
N GLU A 58 9.56 1.61 18.12
CA GLU A 58 10.91 1.45 18.61
C GLU A 58 11.93 2.10 17.69
N ILE A 59 12.93 2.75 18.30
CA ILE A 59 14.14 3.18 17.62
C ILE A 59 15.20 2.12 17.93
N ALA A 60 15.28 1.13 17.04
CA ALA A 60 16.28 0.06 17.12
C ALA A 60 17.61 0.50 16.49
N ASP A 61 18.55 -0.44 16.40
CA ASP A 61 19.82 -0.20 15.70
C ASP A 61 19.62 0.12 14.20
N HIS A 62 20.66 0.68 13.59
CA HIS A 62 20.61 1.10 12.19
C HIS A 62 20.31 -0.04 11.22
N ALA A 63 20.77 -1.26 11.49
CA ALA A 63 20.58 -2.39 10.58
C ALA A 63 19.12 -2.83 10.57
N THR A 64 18.52 -2.98 11.75
CA THR A 64 17.13 -3.37 11.95
C THR A 64 16.17 -2.34 11.35
N MET A 65 16.47 -1.05 11.55
CA MET A 65 15.66 0.04 10.97
C MET A 65 15.71 0.07 9.44
N ILE A 66 16.83 -0.31 8.82
CA ILE A 66 16.97 -0.41 7.37
C ILE A 66 16.18 -1.62 6.84
N ASP A 67 16.27 -2.78 7.49
CA ASP A 67 15.54 -3.97 7.08
C ASP A 67 14.02 -3.75 7.15
N ASP A 68 13.54 -3.11 8.22
CA ASP A 68 12.16 -2.67 8.34
C ASP A 68 11.72 -1.71 7.23
N ALA A 69 12.57 -0.73 6.91
CA ALA A 69 12.27 0.23 5.85
C ALA A 69 12.20 -0.47 4.49
N LEU A 70 13.11 -1.42 4.23
CA LEU A 70 13.12 -2.24 3.02
C LEU A 70 11.85 -3.09 2.92
N LEU A 71 11.43 -3.73 4.02
CA LEU A 71 10.18 -4.48 4.06
C LEU A 71 8.97 -3.61 3.73
N GLY A 72 8.92 -2.39 4.30
CA GLY A 72 7.89 -1.41 3.99
C GLY A 72 7.86 -1.05 2.50
N LEU A 73 9.02 -0.81 1.91
CA LEU A 73 9.15 -0.52 0.48
C LEU A 73 8.70 -1.71 -0.39
N VAL A 74 9.11 -2.93 -0.04
CA VAL A 74 8.73 -4.16 -0.74
C VAL A 74 7.20 -4.32 -0.75
N ILE A 75 6.53 -4.04 0.37
CA ILE A 75 5.07 -4.15 0.46
C ILE A 75 4.39 -3.08 -0.39
N VAL A 76 4.90 -1.85 -0.41
CA VAL A 76 4.39 -0.80 -1.32
C VAL A 76 4.58 -1.21 -2.78
N THR A 77 5.76 -1.65 -3.18
CA THR A 77 6.02 -2.09 -4.55
C THR A 77 5.12 -3.27 -4.95
N THR A 78 4.95 -4.24 -4.06
CA THR A 78 4.10 -5.41 -4.31
C THR A 78 2.63 -5.03 -4.43
N GLY A 79 2.13 -4.11 -3.59
CA GLY A 79 0.77 -3.59 -3.69
C GLY A 79 0.51 -2.86 -5.02
N LEU A 80 1.46 -2.05 -5.49
CA LEU A 80 1.39 -1.43 -6.81
C LEU A 80 1.33 -2.46 -7.93
N ILE A 81 2.19 -3.49 -7.89
CA ILE A 81 2.20 -4.55 -8.89
C ILE A 81 0.88 -5.33 -8.89
N ALA A 82 0.38 -5.72 -7.72
CA ALA A 82 -0.88 -6.44 -7.59
C ALA A 82 -2.06 -5.63 -8.14
N TRP A 83 -2.10 -4.33 -7.86
CA TRP A 83 -3.11 -3.43 -8.43
C TRP A 83 -2.97 -3.26 -9.94
N ALA A 84 -1.75 -3.14 -10.46
CA ALA A 84 -1.50 -3.04 -11.90
C ALA A 84 -1.99 -4.32 -12.63
N LEU A 85 -1.67 -5.50 -12.09
CA LEU A 85 -2.18 -6.77 -12.60
C LEU A 85 -3.71 -6.82 -12.56
N TYR A 86 -4.32 -6.40 -11.44
CA TYR A 86 -5.77 -6.33 -11.31
C TYR A 86 -6.41 -5.40 -12.35
N LEU A 87 -5.78 -4.27 -12.67
CA LEU A 87 -6.21 -3.38 -13.74
C LEU A 87 -6.10 -4.00 -15.13
N LEU A 88 -4.99 -4.67 -15.42
CA LEU A 88 -4.79 -5.34 -16.71
C LEU A 88 -5.81 -6.46 -16.92
N LEU A 89 -6.15 -7.22 -15.87
CA LEU A 89 -7.14 -8.29 -15.93
C LEU A 89 -8.56 -7.76 -16.11
N LYS A 90 -8.92 -6.68 -15.41
CA LYS A 90 -10.25 -6.08 -15.54
C LYS A 90 -10.39 -5.23 -16.80
N ASP A 91 -9.28 -4.77 -17.36
CA ASP A 91 -9.17 -3.91 -18.55
C ASP A 91 -10.32 -2.91 -18.67
N PRO A 92 -10.54 -2.04 -17.65
CA PRO A 92 -11.75 -1.23 -17.59
C PRO A 92 -11.81 -0.17 -18.71
N LYS A 93 -10.68 0.10 -19.37
CA LYS A 93 -10.59 1.00 -20.54
C LYS A 93 -10.54 0.25 -21.88
N GLY A 94 -10.53 -1.08 -21.88
CA GLY A 94 -10.40 -1.89 -23.09
C GLY A 94 -9.05 -1.72 -23.82
N MET A 95 -8.03 -1.19 -23.15
CA MET A 95 -6.75 -0.83 -23.77
C MET A 95 -5.94 -2.07 -24.12
N VAL A 96 -5.97 -3.09 -23.26
CA VAL A 96 -5.28 -4.37 -23.51
C VAL A 96 -5.92 -5.05 -24.72
N ARG A 97 -7.25 -5.12 -24.75
CA ARG A 97 -7.99 -5.70 -25.88
C ARG A 97 -7.75 -4.96 -27.19
N LYS A 98 -7.71 -3.62 -27.18
CA LYS A 98 -7.40 -2.81 -28.37
C LYS A 98 -5.99 -3.06 -28.88
N SER A 99 -5.01 -3.23 -27.99
CA SER A 99 -3.61 -3.45 -28.37
C SER A 99 -3.34 -4.85 -28.91
N LEU A 100 -4.14 -5.85 -28.52
CA LEU A 100 -4.05 -7.23 -29.02
C LEU A 100 -4.84 -7.47 -30.31
N ALA A 101 -5.76 -6.57 -30.65
CA ALA A 101 -6.58 -6.63 -31.87
C ALA A 101 -6.00 -5.81 -33.04
N ALA A 102 -4.92 -5.06 -32.80
CA ALA A 102 -4.14 -4.32 -33.79
C ALA A 102 -2.92 -5.15 -34.23
#